data_AF-A0A1D1V2E7-F1
#
_entry.id   AF-A0A1D1V2E7-F1
#
_cell.length_a   1.000
_cell.length_b   1.000
_cell.length_c   1.000
_cell.angle_alpha   90.00
_cell.angle_beta   90.00
_cell.angle_gamma   90.00
#
_symmetry.space_group_name_H-M   'P 1'
#
loop_
_entity.id
_entity.type
_entity.pdbx_description
1 polymer ?
#
loop_
_entity_poly.entity_id
_entity_poly.type
_entity_poly.pdbx_seq_one_letter_code
_entity_poly.pdbx_strand_id
1 'polypeptide(L)' 'MHLLSPRQSGFRDGHSCKTLLLKATGSWKKAIAQEKYVAAAFLDFREAFGSVSHKKLLTALNKVGVCGTALQSSPT' A
#
# COMPACT_ATOMS: atom_id res chain seq x y z
N MET A 1 -8.74 -3.25 -14.62
CA MET A 1 -7.67 -2.43 -13.98
C MET A 1 -7.58 -2.84 -12.51
N HIS A 2 -6.40 -3.16 -11.98
CA HIS A 2 -6.24 -3.49 -10.57
C HIS A 2 -5.37 -2.41 -9.91
N LEU A 3 -6.02 -1.37 -9.37
CA LEU A 3 -5.35 -0.19 -8.80
C LEU A 3 -4.54 -0.55 -7.55
N LEU A 4 -5.06 -1.44 -6.72
CA LEU A 4 -4.44 -1.85 -5.46
C LEU A 4 -3.85 -3.26 -5.56
N SER A 5 -2.72 -3.47 -4.90
CA SER A 5 -2.16 -4.81 -4.76
C SER A 5 -3.12 -5.73 -3.98
N PRO A 6 -3.26 -7.02 -4.36
CA PRO A 6 -3.99 -8.01 -3.56
C PRO A 6 -3.47 -8.15 -2.11
N ARG A 7 -2.21 -7.77 -1.87
CA ARG A 7 -1.56 -7.85 -0.55
C ARG A 7 -1.75 -6.59 0.29
N GLN A 8 -2.31 -5.52 -0.27
CA GLN A 8 -2.61 -4.30 0.48
C GLN A 8 -3.81 -4.53 1.40
N SER A 9 -3.65 -4.19 2.68
CA SER A 9 -4.73 -4.30 3.69
C SER A 9 -5.12 -2.95 4.30
N GLY A 10 -4.26 -1.93 4.24
CA GLY A 10 -4.61 -0.57 4.65
C GLY A 10 -5.47 0.14 3.61
N PHE A 11 -6.40 0.99 4.08
CA PHE A 11 -7.31 1.79 3.24
C PHE A 11 -8.07 0.96 2.19
N ARG A 12 -8.44 -0.28 2.54
CA ARG A 12 -9.15 -1.20 1.67
C ARG A 12 -10.32 -1.81 2.41
N ASP A 13 -11.50 -1.73 1.81
CA ASP A 13 -12.71 -2.27 2.41
C ASP A 13 -12.62 -3.80 2.61
N GLY A 14 -13.20 -4.28 3.71
CA GLY A 14 -13.10 -5.68 4.13
C GLY A 14 -11.70 -6.13 4.59
N HIS A 15 -10.73 -5.23 4.69
CA HIS A 15 -9.39 -5.52 5.22
C HIS A 15 -9.10 -4.68 6.47
N SER A 16 -8.29 -5.27 7.37
CA SER A 16 -7.82 -4.61 8.59
C SER A 16 -6.40 -5.04 8.94
N CYS A 17 -5.78 -4.34 9.90
CA CYS A 17 -4.49 -4.75 10.46
C CYS A 17 -4.52 -6.21 10.96
N LYS A 18 -5.62 -6.63 11.60
CA LYS A 18 -5.81 -8.02 12.03
C LYS A 18 -5.74 -9.00 10.86
N THR A 19 -6.42 -8.72 9.75
CA THR A 19 -6.39 -9.59 8.56
C THR A 19 -5.01 -9.64 7.91
N LEU A 20 -4.25 -8.54 7.94
CA LEU A 20 -2.87 -8.48 7.46
C LEU A 20 -1.97 -9.40 8.29
N LEU A 21 -2.00 -9.23 9.62
CA LEU A 21 -1.18 -10.01 10.55
C LEU A 21 -1.51 -11.51 10.45
N LEU A 22 -2.78 -11.86 10.35
CA LEU A 22 -3.20 -13.26 10.19
C LEU A 22 -2.66 -13.87 8.89
N LYS A 23 -2.75 -13.14 7.76
CA LYS A 23 -2.22 -13.59 6.46
C LYS A 23 -0.69 -13.74 6.48
N ALA A 24 0.02 -12.76 7.04
CA ALA A 24 1.49 -12.76 7.12
C ALA A 24 1.99 -13.92 7.99
N THR A 25 1.51 -14.00 9.24
CA THR A 25 1.92 -15.05 10.17
C THR A 25 1.50 -16.45 9.70
N GLY A 26 0.34 -16.60 9.06
CA GLY A 26 -0.07 -17.86 8.44
C GLY A 26 0.89 -18.30 7.33
N SER A 27 1.33 -17.36 6.49
CA SER A 27 2.32 -17.64 5.43
C SER A 27 3.68 -18.03 6.01
N TRP A 28 4.11 -17.35 7.08
CA TRP A 28 5.37 -17.65 7.77
C TRP A 28 5.34 -19.04 8.43
N LYS A 29 4.26 -19.37 9.13
CA LYS A 29 4.06 -20.71 9.71
C LYS A 29 4.16 -21.80 8.65
N LYS A 30 3.55 -21.59 7.48
CA LYS A 30 3.63 -22.54 6.35
C LYS A 30 5.06 -22.67 5.81
N ALA A 31 5.81 -21.58 5.70
CA ALA A 31 7.19 -21.62 5.25
C ALA A 31 8.10 -22.37 6.24
N ILE A 32 7.94 -22.12 7.54
CA ILE A 32 8.68 -22.82 8.60
C ILE A 32 8.37 -24.32 8.57
N ALA A 33 7.10 -24.71 8.42
CA ALA A 33 6.71 -26.11 8.29
C ALA A 33 7.28 -26.81 7.03
N GLN A 34 7.79 -26.03 6.06
CA GLN A 34 8.47 -26.52 4.86
C GLN A 34 9.99 -26.38 4.96
N GLU A 35 10.53 -26.22 6.17
CA GLU A 35 11.96 -26.04 6.45
C GLU A 35 12.58 -24.83 5.72
N LYS A 36 11.78 -23.80 5.45
CA LYS A 36 12.24 -22.54 4.85
C LYS A 36 12.49 -21.48 5.91
N TYR A 37 13.49 -20.64 5.66
CA TYR A 37 13.74 -19.45 6.46
C TYR A 37 12.73 -18.34 6.15
N VAL A 38 12.35 -17.60 7.20
CA VAL A 38 11.49 -16.43 7.11
C VAL A 38 12.27 -15.22 7.63
N ALA A 39 12.33 -14.17 6.83
CA ALA A 39 12.84 -12.86 7.23
C ALA A 39 11.75 -11.81 6.96
N ALA A 40 11.67 -10.81 7.84
CA ALA A 40 10.74 -9.69 7.70
C ALA A 40 11.50 -8.37 7.85
N ALA A 41 11.26 -7.45 6.91
CA ALA A 41 11.73 -6.07 6.98
C ALA A 41 10.52 -5.16 7.16
N PHE A 42 10.56 -4.31 8.18
CA PHE A 42 9.52 -3.34 8.47
C PHE A 42 9.99 -1.97 7.97
N LEU A 43 9.23 -1.38 7.04
CA LEU A 43 9.51 -0.08 6.47
C LEU A 43 8.43 0.90 6.95
N ASP A 44 8.86 2.05 7.44
CA ASP A 44 7.98 3.15 7.83
C ASP A 44 8.48 4.45 7.20
N PHE A 45 7.54 5.27 6.72
CA PHE A 45 7.84 6.53 6.06
C PHE A 45 7.51 7.69 6.99
N ARG A 46 8.51 8.55 7.25
CA ARG A 46 8.28 9.81 7.97
C ARG A 46 7.29 10.67 7.20
N GLU A 47 6.23 11.12 7.87
CA GLU A 47 5.20 12.01 7.33
C GLU A 47 4.75 11.62 5.90
N ALA A 48 4.31 10.36 5.73
CA ALA A 48 4.04 9.77 4.41
C ALA A 48 3.21 10.65 3.45
N PHE A 49 2.24 11.42 3.96
CA PHE A 49 1.43 12.34 3.16
C PHE A 49 2.07 13.72 2.96
N GLY A 50 2.90 14.19 3.88
CA GLY A 50 3.63 15.46 3.75
C GLY A 50 4.87 15.33 2.86
N SER A 51 5.50 14.16 2.86
CA SER A 51 6.74 13.89 2.11
C SER A 51 6.50 13.38 0.68
N VAL A 52 5.25 13.17 0.26
CA VAL A 52 4.94 12.68 -1.08
C VAL A 52 5.16 13.80 -2.12
N SER A 53 5.84 13.49 -3.22
CA SER A 53 6.02 14.45 -4.30
C SER A 53 4.69 14.71 -5.02
N HIS A 54 4.16 15.93 -4.93
CA HIS A 54 2.92 16.34 -5.62
C HIS A 54 2.95 16.05 -7.13
N LYS A 55 4.05 16.37 -7.82
CA LYS A 55 4.21 16.09 -9.26
C LYS A 55 4.09 14.59 -9.58
N LYS A 56 4.74 13.73 -8.78
CA LYS A 56 4.67 12.27 -8.98
C LYS A 56 3.27 11.75 -8.67
N LEU A 57 2.64 12.25 -7.61
CA LEU A 57 1.28 11.88 -7.22
C LEU A 57 0.26 12.24 -8.30
N LEU A 58 0.26 13.49 -8.80
CA LEU A 58 -0.64 13.92 -9.87
C LEU A 58 -0.46 13.10 -11.15
N THR A 59 0.79 12.77 -11.50
CA THR A 59 1.08 11.89 -12.65
C THR A 59 0.51 10.49 -12.44
N ALA A 60 0.62 9.93 -11.23
CA ALA A 60 0.07 8.62 -10.90
C ALA A 60 -1.47 8.62 -10.92
N LEU A 61 -2.10 9.68 -10.41
CA LEU A 61 -3.55 9.86 -10.41
C LEU A 61 -4.12 9.98 -11.83
N ASN A 62 -3.46 10.75 -12.71
CA ASN A 62 -3.86 10.85 -14.11
C ASN A 62 -3.84 9.48 -14.81
N LYS A 63 -2.79 8.68 -14.59
CA LYS A 63 -2.65 7.33 -15.15
C LYS A 63 -3.76 6.36 -14.74
N VAL A 64 -4.43 6.59 -13.62
CA VAL A 64 -5.51 5.73 -13.11
C VAL A 64 -6.90 6.30 -13.41
N GLY A 65 -6.97 7.38 -14.21
CA GLY A 65 -8.22 7.94 -14.72
C GLY A 65 -8.75 9.14 -13.94
N VAL A 66 -8.03 9.66 -12.95
CA VAL A 66 -8.40 10.91 -12.27
C VAL A 66 -7.97 12.08 -13.14
N CYS A 67 -8.90 12.96 -13.52
CA CYS A 67 -8.60 14.07 -14.43
C CYS A 67 -9.45 15.32 -14.14
N GLY A 68 -9.22 16.39 -14.89
CA GLY A 68 -9.99 17.63 -14.80
C GLY A 68 -9.74 18.40 -13.49
N THR A 69 -10.81 18.98 -12.94
CA THR A 69 -10.76 19.81 -11.72
C THR A 69 -10.26 19.04 -10.51
N ALA A 70 -10.41 17.71 -10.47
CA ALA A 70 -9.91 16.86 -9.39
C ALA A 70 -8.37 16.80 -9.29
N LEU A 71 -7.64 17.16 -10.36
CA LEU A 71 -6.17 17.27 -10.35
C LEU A 71 -5.67 18.70 -10.10
N GLN A 72 -6.56 19.67 -9.97
CA GLN A 72 -6.17 21.05 -9.70
C GLN A 72 -5.66 21.13 -8.26
N SER A 73 -4.36 21.33 -8.09
CA SER A 73 -3.80 21.69 -6.79
C SER A 73 -4.18 23.13 -6.49
N SER A 74 -4.69 23.40 -5.30
CA SER A 74 -4.77 24.76 -4.75
C SER A 74 -3.38 25.42 -4.83
N PRO A 75 -3.29 26.74 -5.08
CA PRO A 75 -2.01 27.43 -4.94
C PRO A 75 -1.61 27.33 -3.46
N THR A 76 -0.54 26.58 -3.19
CA THR A 76 0.14 26.53 -1.90
C THR A 76 0.79 27.85 -1.58
#